data_AF-A0A1Q8A2M6-F1
#
_entry.id   AF-A0A1Q8A2M6-F1
#
_cell.length_a   1.000
_cell.length_b   1.000
_cell.length_c   1.000
_cell.angle_alpha   90.00
_cell.angle_beta   90.00
_cell.angle_gamma   90.00
#
_symmetry.space_group_name_H-M   'P 1'
#
loop_
_entity.id
_entity.type
_entity.pdbx_description
1 polymer ?
#
loop_
_entity_poly.entity_id
_entity_poly.type
_entity_poly.pdbx_seq_one_letter_code
_entity_poly.pdbx_strand_id
1 'polypeptide(L)' 'MPRFELGARVLVRSTIFNRHVGDEGSISKVIPHKSGKGTLDKYEVEFADGDKSLFWDIQLGRPAKVAPASATQNIATTIT' A
#
# COMPACT_ATOMS: atom_id res chain seq x y z
N MET A 1 -12.93 2.73 12.80
CA MET A 1 -11.59 3.23 12.42
C MET A 1 -11.20 2.57 11.10
N PRO A 2 -10.65 3.31 10.14
CA PRO A 2 -10.18 2.75 8.88
C PRO A 2 -9.00 1.81 9.13
N ARG A 3 -8.90 0.74 8.33
CA ARG A 3 -7.86 -0.28 8.48
C ARG A 3 -6.50 0.18 7.96
N PHE A 4 -6.52 1.06 6.97
CA PHE A 4 -5.34 1.67 6.36
C PHE A 4 -5.39 3.19 6.50
N GLU A 5 -4.24 3.78 6.76
CA GLU A 5 -4.06 5.23 6.90
C GLU A 5 -3.50 5.83 5.61
N LEU A 6 -3.60 7.15 5.46
CA LEU A 6 -2.98 7.86 4.35
C LEU A 6 -1.46 7.61 4.33
N GLY A 7 -0.91 7.34 3.15
CA GLY A 7 0.48 6.98 2.94
C GLY A 7 0.83 5.53 3.30
N ALA A 8 -0.11 4.74 3.84
CA ALA A 8 0.14 3.33 4.10
C ALA A 8 0.38 2.58 2.78
N ARG A 9 1.43 1.74 2.75
CA ARG A 9 1.64 0.82 1.62
C ARG A 9 0.69 -0.36 1.71
N VAL A 10 0.06 -0.67 0.59
CA VAL A 10 -0.91 -1.77 0.44
C VAL A 10 -0.60 -2.59 -0.80
N LEU A 11 -0.92 -3.87 -0.74
CA LEU A 11 -0.85 -4.80 -1.85
C LEU A 11 -2.27 -5.05 -2.38
N VAL A 12 -2.48 -4.90 -3.69
CA VAL A 12 -3.77 -5.23 -4.31
C VAL A 12 -3.87 -6.74 -4.51
N ARG A 13 -4.82 -7.36 -3.81
CA ARG A 13 -5.08 -8.82 -3.84
C ARG A 13 -6.36 -9.20 -4.60
N SER A 14 -6.96 -8.25 -5.32
CA SER A 14 -8.30 -8.42 -5.90
C SER A 14 -8.45 -9.72 -6.72
N THR A 15 -9.56 -10.42 -6.49
CA THR A 15 -10.02 -11.57 -7.28
C THR A 15 -10.77 -11.16 -8.55
N ILE A 16 -11.21 -9.91 -8.63
CA ILE A 16 -11.80 -9.32 -9.85
C ILE A 16 -10.64 -8.75 -10.67
N PHE A 17 -10.63 -9.06 -11.97
CA PHE A 17 -9.60 -8.63 -12.91
C PHE A 17 -9.39 -7.11 -12.85
N ASN A 18 -8.22 -6.70 -12.38
CA ASN A 18 -7.73 -5.33 -12.40
C ASN A 18 -6.25 -5.38 -12.80
N ARG A 19 -5.79 -4.43 -13.62
CA ARG A 19 -4.41 -4.39 -14.10
C ARG A 19 -3.36 -4.30 -12.99
N HIS A 20 -3.75 -3.79 -11.81
CA HIS A 20 -2.87 -3.62 -10.66
C HIS A 20 -2.90 -4.80 -9.68
N VAL A 21 -3.51 -5.93 -10.03
CA VAL A 21 -3.51 -7.12 -9.14
C VAL A 21 -2.09 -7.64 -9.00
N GLY A 22 -1.62 -7.76 -7.75
CA GLY A 22 -0.24 -8.12 -7.43
C GLY A 22 0.68 -6.90 -7.22
N ASP A 23 0.24 -5.70 -7.59
CA ASP A 23 1.03 -4.49 -7.41
C ASP A 23 0.87 -3.90 -6.01
N GLU A 24 1.91 -3.22 -5.58
CA GLU A 24 1.91 -2.40 -4.37
C GLU A 24 1.68 -0.92 -4.73
N GLY A 25 0.92 -0.25 -3.88
CA GLY A 25 0.71 1.19 -3.96
C GLY A 25 0.57 1.81 -2.58
N SER A 26 0.39 3.12 -2.56
CA SER A 26 0.21 3.89 -1.31
C SER A 26 -1.19 4.48 -1.25
N ILE A 27 -1.79 4.48 -0.07
CA ILE A 27 -3.13 5.05 0.12
C ILE A 27 -3.06 6.57 -0.02
N SER A 28 -3.67 7.12 -1.06
CA SER A 28 -3.78 8.57 -1.28
C SER A 28 -5.05 9.15 -0.65
N LYS A 29 -6.10 8.33 -0.49
CA LYS A 29 -7.39 8.77 0.06
C LYS A 29 -8.14 7.63 0.76
N VAL A 30 -8.80 7.95 1.87
CA VAL A 30 -9.73 7.06 2.58
C VAL A 30 -11.15 7.58 2.41
N ILE A 31 -12.07 6.71 1.98
CA ILE A 31 -13.49 7.02 1.79
C ILE A 31 -14.31 6.08 2.70
N PRO A 32 -14.68 6.55 3.90
CA PRO A 32 -15.43 5.75 4.85
C PRO A 32 -16.83 5.42 4.31
N HIS A 33 -17.30 4.19 4.56
CA HIS A 33 -18.66 3.82 4.24
C HIS A 33 -19.67 4.44 5.22
N LYS A 34 -20.85 4.85 4.73
CA LYS A 34 -21.90 5.53 5.53
C LYS A 34 -22.37 4.75 6.76
N SER A 35 -22.29 3.41 6.72
CA SER A 35 -22.69 2.55 7.83
C SER A 35 -21.64 2.45 8.95
N GLY A 36 -20.45 3.06 8.78
CA GLY A 36 -19.34 2.97 9.72
C GLY A 36 -18.63 1.60 9.75
N LYS A 37 -19.01 0.66 8.88
CA LYS A 37 -18.35 -0.64 8.74
C LYS A 37 -17.07 -0.49 7.92
N GLY A 38 -15.91 -0.51 8.58
CA GLY A 38 -14.60 -0.30 7.95
C GLY A 38 -14.23 -1.31 6.85
N THR A 39 -14.80 -2.51 6.87
CA THR A 39 -14.63 -3.51 5.80
C THR A 39 -15.28 -3.12 4.47
N LEU A 40 -16.14 -2.11 4.49
CA LEU A 40 -16.79 -1.53 3.30
C LEU A 40 -16.16 -0.18 2.92
N ASP A 41 -15.10 0.24 3.61
CA ASP A 41 -14.40 1.46 3.24
C ASP A 41 -13.74 1.28 1.87
N LYS A 42 -13.74 2.35 1.09
CA LYS A 42 -12.99 2.45 -0.14
C LYS A 42 -11.72 3.22 0.10
N TYR A 43 -10.68 2.83 -0.62
CA TYR A 43 -9.39 3.47 -0.59
C TYR A 43 -8.96 3.80 -2.01
N GLU A 44 -8.43 4.99 -2.20
CA GLU A 44 -7.69 5.34 -3.41
C GLU A 44 -6.23 4.96 -3.19
N VAL A 45 -5.69 4.19 -4.13
CA VAL A 45 -4.31 3.73 -4.11
C VAL A 45 -3.60 4.40 -5.29
N GLU A 46 -2.50 5.08 -4.98
CA GLU A 46 -1.58 5.67 -5.94
C GLU A 46 -0.40 4.71 -6.16
N PHE A 47 -0.15 4.36 -7.41
CA PHE A 47 0.91 3.46 -7.84
C PHE A 47 2.15 4.24 -8.29
N ALA A 48 3.26 3.53 -8.49
CA ALA A 48 4.54 4.13 -8.82
C ALA A 48 4.57 4.84 -10.19
N ASP A 49 3.69 4.44 -11.10
CA ASP A 49 3.47 5.08 -12.42
C ASP A 49 2.63 6.37 -12.31
N GLY A 50 2.12 6.70 -11.12
CA GLY A 50 1.22 7.82 -10.88
C GLY A 50 -0.25 7.50 -11.15
N ASP A 51 -0.57 6.28 -11.60
CA ASP A 51 -1.95 5.86 -11.77
C ASP A 51 -2.65 5.77 -10.40
N LYS A 52 -3.94 6.13 -10.39
CA LYS A 52 -4.79 6.11 -9.19
C LYS A 52 -5.99 5.23 -9.44
N SER A 53 -6.25 4.30 -8.53
CA SER A 53 -7.41 3.42 -8.61
C SER A 53 -8.09 3.25 -7.26
N LEU A 54 -9.40 3.01 -7.31
CA LEU A 54 -10.23 2.78 -6.13
C LEU A 54 -10.40 1.30 -5.85
N PHE A 55 -10.18 0.91 -4.60
CA PHE A 55 -10.31 -0.45 -4.11
C PHE A 55 -11.12 -0.51 -2.83
N TRP A 56 -11.83 -1.61 -2.63
CA TRP A 56 -12.48 -1.92 -1.35
C TRP A 56 -11.47 -2.49 -0.36
N ASP A 57 -11.73 -2.35 0.95
CA ASP A 57 -10.90 -2.91 2.02
C ASP A 57 -10.53 -4.39 1.78
N ILE A 58 -11.50 -5.19 1.35
CA ILE A 58 -11.32 -6.63 1.10
C ILE A 58 -10.36 -6.95 -0.06
N GLN A 59 -10.16 -6.01 -0.98
CA GLN A 59 -9.23 -6.17 -2.10
C GLN A 59 -7.80 -5.79 -1.73
N LEU A 60 -7.59 -5.22 -0.54
CA LEU A 60 -6.30 -4.73 -0.09
C LEU A 60 -5.71 -5.61 1.01
N GLY A 61 -4.44 -5.92 0.86
CA GLY A 61 -3.63 -6.58 1.87
C GLY A 61 -2.53 -5.66 2.38
N ARG A 62 -1.94 -6.04 3.51
CA ARG A 62 -0.62 -5.51 3.86
C ARG A 62 0.42 -6.18 2.96
N PRO A 63 1.38 -5.42 2.41
CA PRO A 63 2.51 -6.01 1.72
C PRO A 63 3.28 -6.90 2.69
N ALA A 64 4.02 -7.88 2.17
CA ALA A 64 4.95 -8.63 3.01
C ALA A 64 5.89 -7.62 3.67
N LYS A 65 6.15 -7.77 4.98
CA LYS A 65 7.10 -6.90 5.68
C LYS A 65 8.45 -7.12 5.00
N VAL A 66 8.81 -6.24 4.07
CA VAL A 66 10.17 -6.20 3.56
C VAL A 66 11.01 -5.89 4.79
N ALA A 67 11.80 -6.86 5.24
CA ALA A 67 12.79 -6.60 6.26
C ALA A 67 13.55 -5.34 5.83
N PRO A 68 13.80 -4.38 6.72
CA PRO A 68 14.48 -3.14 6.33
C PRO A 68 15.75 -3.56 5.59
N ALA A 69 15.86 -3.14 4.33
CA ALA A 69 17.07 -3.33 3.54
C ALA A 69 18.21 -2.83 4.42
N SER A 70 19.08 -3.76 4.83
CA SER A 70 20.21 -3.48 5.69
C SER A 70 20.86 -2.19 5.23
N ALA A 71 21.03 -1.25 6.17
CA ALA A 71 21.93 -0.15 5.99
C ALA A 71 23.31 -0.75 5.68
N THR A 72 23.65 -0.87 4.40
CA THR A 72 25.05 -0.98 3.97
C THR A 72 25.66 0.37 4.29
N GLN A 73 26.11 0.52 5.53
CA GLN A 73 27.00 1.60 5.93
C GLN A 73 28.27 1.44 5.10
N ASN A 74 28.44 2.34 4.13
CA ASN A 74 29.73 2.59 3.49
C ASN A 74 30.72 3.01 4.58
N ILE A 75 31.52 2.08 5.09
CA ILE A 75 32.70 2.42 5.88
C ILE A 75 33.84 2.72 4.90
N ALA A 76 34.23 3.99 4.91
CA ALA A 76 35.30 4.55 4.11
C ALA A 76 36.65 3.87 4.38
N THR A 77 37.36 3.59 3.29
CA THR A 77 38.78 3.24 3.23
C THR A 77 39.62 4.23 4.06
N THR A 78 40.35 3.74 5.06
CA THR A 78 41.52 4.44 5.61
C THR A 78 42.75 3.61 5.32
N ILE A 79 43.64 4.19 4.53
CA ILE A 79 44.94 3.66 4.11
C ILE A 79 45.94 4.00 5.22
N THR A 80 46.75 3.04 5.65
CA THR A 80 48.05 3.30 6.30
C THR A 80 49.02 2.20 5.89
#